data_AF-R0IC46-F1
#
_entry.id   AF-R0IC46-F1
#
_cell.length_a   1.000
_cell.length_b   1.000
_cell.length_c   1.000
_cell.angle_alpha   90.00
_cell.angle_beta   90.00
_cell.angle_gamma   90.00
#
_symmetry.space_group_name_H-M   'P 1'
#
loop_
_entity.id
_entity.type
_entity.pdbx_description
1 polymer ?
#
loop_
_entity_poly.entity_id
_entity_poly.type
_entity_poly.pdbx_seq_one_letter_code
_entity_poly.pdbx_strand_id
1 'polypeptide(L)'
;MDEEVVMGDNDGSILINNTVIKENENPNFHEETLPLHSHQACKDEYEHSLWEQSVESCGKKSLFLEKTREIAGLRQELVLISKLLTGHEKRDDDALGGQRRADQLQFKHSGSVVSVSENGKHVGSVTFAPEKLEEELRQLSREQLINYFKNEMVQLKREHECTIHEMTDEYFSIKRRYLKLEECGSFSSLKKDKEFDVLRKKIPDIILKLDKVLLKGEKTVFEGKKDVDIKSQLDSLLLENSQLKDSLLDAGKKMSHLSQVKENHLFLISKLEAYVEDSHVEASIHEYCAVIYKEALKEADKKLGELYINISEKEQALRSEVLEKEILQEEIHLLECHVTEKENLLQIYVNDLATKREKLEIASQQINSLQYQIEQQAIVIEDKKKEVKAVLASAVEKTEGYEVEIYELTQKLELARNNIKITEHEKMKSELKLSSTEVEQKRLKSQFLSSVMSLSKWSKDFDNLECMVGEKTIKTSSRLKSMQSQLNDLLDEVDELKVRESIFKQLLEKKTCDLQKAETEVDLLGNEIESFMDLLEKIYIALDHYSPILKHYPGIIEILKLVRRELRGQSKRLSVF
;
A
#
# COMPACT_ATOMS: atom_id res chain seq x y z
N MET A 1 12.67 -37.93 51.71
CA MET A 1 13.46 -37.78 50.47
C MET A 1 13.97 -36.34 50.45
N ASP A 2 14.70 -35.92 51.49
CA ASP A 2 16.03 -36.36 51.98
C ASP A 2 17.10 -35.65 51.10
N GLU A 3 17.91 -34.68 51.55
CA GLU A 3 18.62 -34.43 52.83
C GLU A 3 19.93 -35.23 52.97
N GLU A 4 20.89 -34.71 53.75
CA GLU A 4 22.35 -34.94 53.75
C GLU A 4 23.10 -34.27 52.56
N VAL A 5 24.10 -33.38 52.71
CA VAL A 5 25.06 -33.00 53.79
C VAL A 5 26.22 -33.97 54.02
N VAL A 6 27.40 -33.62 53.46
CA VAL A 6 28.73 -34.02 53.98
C VAL A 6 29.69 -32.83 53.85
N MET A 7 30.38 -32.49 54.95
CA MET A 7 31.52 -31.56 55.02
C MET A 7 32.84 -32.35 55.01
N GLY A 8 33.97 -31.71 54.65
CA GLY A 8 35.29 -32.35 54.75
C GLY A 8 36.46 -31.44 54.38
N ASP A 9 37.03 -30.76 55.38
CA ASP A 9 38.23 -29.92 55.27
C ASP A 9 39.54 -30.75 55.24
N ASN A 10 40.66 -30.14 54.79
CA ASN A 10 41.97 -30.44 55.40
C ASN A 10 43.05 -29.35 55.15
N ASP A 11 44.06 -29.34 56.04
CA ASP A 11 44.99 -28.23 56.31
C ASP A 11 46.31 -28.15 55.48
N GLY A 12 46.87 -26.93 55.43
CA GLY A 12 48.30 -26.67 55.66
C GLY A 12 49.28 -26.62 54.46
N SER A 13 50.51 -26.09 54.62
CA SER A 13 51.05 -25.25 55.70
C SER A 13 52.40 -24.59 55.35
N ILE A 14 52.65 -23.39 55.89
CA ILE A 14 53.94 -22.80 56.37
C ILE A 14 55.23 -22.96 55.53
N LEU A 15 55.91 -21.83 55.25
CA LEU A 15 57.35 -21.68 55.55
C LEU A 15 57.82 -20.20 55.61
N ILE A 16 58.81 -19.93 56.46
CA ILE A 16 59.43 -18.62 56.76
C ILE A 16 60.95 -18.81 56.66
N ASN A 17 61.72 -17.77 56.28
CA ASN A 17 63.15 -17.69 56.63
C ASN A 17 63.61 -16.25 56.83
N ASN A 18 64.39 -16.03 57.90
CA ASN A 18 65.06 -14.77 58.27
C ASN A 18 66.59 -14.94 58.15
N THR A 19 67.33 -13.86 57.95
CA THR A 19 68.80 -13.86 58.11
C THR A 19 69.29 -12.57 58.75
N VAL A 20 70.12 -12.67 59.80
CA VAL A 20 70.77 -11.53 60.50
C VAL A 20 72.18 -11.94 60.93
N ILE A 21 73.18 -11.09 60.67
CA ILE A 21 74.57 -11.18 61.13
C ILE A 21 74.97 -9.73 61.47
N LYS A 22 74.89 -9.31 62.73
CA LYS A 22 75.88 -9.41 63.83
C LYS A 22 76.96 -8.32 63.82
N GLU A 23 77.09 -7.65 64.96
CA GLU A 23 78.08 -6.62 65.29
C GLU A 23 79.42 -7.23 65.75
N ASN A 24 80.44 -6.38 65.94
CA ASN A 24 81.55 -6.69 66.85
C ASN A 24 82.25 -5.39 67.31
N GLU A 25 82.57 -5.28 68.61
CA GLU A 25 83.23 -4.11 69.22
C GLU A 25 84.68 -4.44 69.65
N ASN A 26 85.57 -3.43 69.69
CA ASN A 26 86.37 -3.14 70.89
C ASN A 26 87.25 -1.85 70.74
N PRO A 27 87.54 -1.12 71.84
CA PRO A 27 88.43 0.07 71.86
C PRO A 27 89.78 -0.19 72.56
N ASN A 28 90.72 0.77 72.48
CA ASN A 28 91.65 1.05 73.60
C ASN A 28 92.27 2.46 73.57
N PHE A 29 92.84 2.88 74.71
CA PHE A 29 93.47 4.18 75.04
C PHE A 29 94.98 4.23 74.70
N HIS A 30 95.58 5.42 74.56
CA HIS A 30 96.46 6.04 75.59
C HIS A 30 97.13 7.39 75.23
N GLU A 31 97.40 8.17 76.27
CA GLU A 31 98.43 9.22 76.50
C GLU A 31 98.86 10.22 75.39
N GLU A 32 98.26 11.42 75.47
CA GLU A 32 98.94 12.65 75.91
C GLU A 32 100.46 12.79 75.71
N THR A 33 100.89 13.62 74.75
CA THR A 33 102.21 14.31 74.82
C THR A 33 102.26 15.57 73.94
N LEU A 34 102.18 16.75 74.57
CA LEU A 34 102.61 18.03 73.98
C LEU A 34 104.04 18.33 74.46
N PRO A 35 104.95 18.86 73.62
CA PRO A 35 104.97 20.32 73.44
C PRO A 35 105.50 20.85 72.08
N LEU A 36 105.68 22.17 72.01
CA LEU A 36 106.58 22.95 71.12
C LEU A 36 106.21 23.23 69.63
N HIS A 37 105.09 22.75 69.07
CA HIS A 37 104.72 23.07 67.67
C HIS A 37 103.79 24.28 67.43
N SER A 38 103.28 24.93 68.48
CA SER A 38 102.12 25.85 68.39
C SER A 38 102.28 27.08 67.50
N HIS A 39 103.51 27.61 67.34
CA HIS A 39 103.74 28.83 66.54
C HIS A 39 103.80 28.59 65.03
N GLN A 40 104.06 27.35 64.60
CA GLN A 40 104.00 26.99 63.19
C GLN A 40 102.58 26.53 62.82
N ALA A 41 101.98 25.65 63.64
CA ALA A 41 100.61 25.18 63.45
C ALA A 41 99.60 26.33 63.33
N CYS A 42 99.65 27.33 64.24
CA CYS A 42 98.75 28.49 64.20
C CYS A 42 98.92 29.37 62.94
N LYS A 43 100.10 29.36 62.29
CA LYS A 43 100.32 30.05 61.02
C LYS A 43 99.72 29.26 59.85
N ASP A 44 99.94 27.95 59.84
CA ASP A 44 99.47 27.06 58.79
C ASP A 44 97.93 26.88 58.84
N GLU A 45 97.33 26.85 60.04
CA GLU A 45 95.88 26.93 60.27
C GLU A 45 95.29 28.25 59.76
N TYR A 46 95.96 29.39 60.01
CA TYR A 46 95.48 30.69 59.53
C TYR A 46 95.53 30.80 58.00
N GLU A 47 96.58 30.27 57.37
CA GLU A 47 96.67 30.20 55.90
C GLU A 47 95.71 29.16 55.30
N HIS A 48 95.45 28.04 55.98
CA HIS A 48 94.43 27.05 55.58
C HIS A 48 93.02 27.63 55.63
N SER A 49 92.65 28.32 56.72
CA SER A 49 91.33 28.93 56.89
C SER A 49 91.09 30.05 55.87
N LEU A 50 92.13 30.81 55.51
CA LEU A 50 92.10 31.77 54.39
C LEU A 50 91.90 31.09 53.03
N TRP A 51 92.51 29.91 52.82
CA TRP A 51 92.30 29.11 51.62
C TRP A 51 90.88 28.53 51.54
N GLU A 52 90.36 27.99 52.64
CA GLU A 52 88.99 27.47 52.72
C GLU A 52 87.95 28.57 52.48
N GLN A 53 88.09 29.75 53.11
CA GLN A 53 87.21 30.89 52.80
C GLN A 53 87.32 31.33 51.33
N SER A 54 88.50 31.23 50.72
CA SER A 54 88.70 31.53 49.28
C SER A 54 87.99 30.51 48.38
N VAL A 55 88.09 29.21 48.69
CA VAL A 55 87.40 28.12 47.97
C VAL A 55 85.88 28.22 48.14
N GLU A 56 85.39 28.47 49.35
CA GLU A 56 83.97 28.62 49.62
C GLU A 56 83.40 29.89 48.96
N SER A 57 84.17 30.99 48.92
CA SER A 57 83.87 32.21 48.16
C SER A 57 83.84 31.95 46.64
N CYS A 58 84.70 31.06 46.14
CA CYS A 58 84.71 30.62 44.75
C CYS A 58 83.42 29.82 44.40
N GLY A 59 83.04 28.85 45.25
CA GLY A 59 81.80 28.09 45.09
C GLY A 59 80.53 28.94 45.21
N LYS A 60 80.52 29.91 46.12
CA LYS A 60 79.42 30.89 46.25
C LYS A 60 79.31 31.79 45.01
N LYS A 61 80.44 32.13 44.36
CA LYS A 61 80.46 32.87 43.08
C LYS A 61 80.02 32.02 41.89
N SER A 62 80.43 30.75 41.78
CA SER A 62 79.99 29.89 40.67
C SER A 62 78.49 29.64 40.72
N LEU A 63 77.94 29.32 41.90
CA LEU A 63 76.50 29.11 42.10
C LEU A 63 75.68 30.39 41.88
N PHE A 64 76.24 31.56 42.17
CA PHE A 64 75.62 32.86 41.83
C PHE A 64 75.63 33.12 40.32
N LEU A 65 76.74 32.84 39.62
CA LEU A 65 76.83 32.95 38.15
C LEU A 65 75.89 31.98 37.44
N GLU A 66 75.71 30.77 37.98
CA GLU A 66 74.80 29.75 37.47
C GLU A 66 73.34 30.19 37.60
N LYS A 67 72.91 30.63 38.79
CA LYS A 67 71.56 31.19 38.99
C LYS A 67 71.31 32.46 38.16
N THR A 68 72.34 33.27 37.94
CA THR A 68 72.24 34.44 37.04
C THR A 68 72.04 34.01 35.57
N ARG A 69 72.67 32.90 35.15
CA ARG A 69 72.48 32.28 33.83
C ARG A 69 71.08 31.67 33.68
N GLU A 70 70.57 30.98 34.69
CA GLU A 70 69.20 30.45 34.73
C GLU A 70 68.15 31.56 34.60
N ILE A 71 68.29 32.64 35.39
CA ILE A 71 67.42 33.83 35.32
C ILE A 71 67.46 34.48 33.93
N ALA A 72 68.63 34.53 33.29
CA ALA A 72 68.78 35.02 31.92
C ALA A 72 68.13 34.08 30.87
N GLY A 73 68.16 32.76 31.09
CA GLY A 73 67.49 31.76 30.25
C GLY A 73 65.97 31.85 30.32
N LEU A 74 65.40 31.81 31.54
CA LEU A 74 63.96 31.97 31.79
C LEU A 74 63.41 33.27 31.20
N ARG A 75 64.20 34.35 31.23
CA ARG A 75 63.88 35.63 30.56
C ARG A 75 63.76 35.49 29.04
N GLN A 76 64.62 34.70 28.38
CA GLN A 76 64.57 34.49 26.94
C GLN A 76 63.36 33.64 26.54
N GLU A 77 63.08 32.55 27.26
CA GLU A 77 61.89 31.72 27.05
C GLU A 77 60.59 32.52 27.21
N LEU A 78 60.51 33.35 28.26
CA LEU A 78 59.35 34.21 28.51
C LEU A 78 59.14 35.26 27.40
N VAL A 79 60.21 35.74 26.76
CA VAL A 79 60.15 36.60 25.56
C VAL A 79 59.67 35.82 24.32
N LEU A 80 60.04 34.55 24.16
CA LEU A 80 59.52 33.70 23.07
C LEU A 80 58.02 33.41 23.24
N ILE A 81 57.59 33.06 24.45
CA ILE A 81 56.17 32.88 24.80
C ILE A 81 55.37 34.17 24.56
N SER A 82 55.92 35.33 24.94
CA SER A 82 55.31 36.64 24.65
C SER A 82 55.10 36.90 23.16
N LYS A 83 56.06 36.49 22.30
CA LYS A 83 55.94 36.63 20.85
C LYS A 83 54.87 35.71 20.28
N LEU A 84 54.81 34.45 20.71
CA LEU A 84 53.79 33.48 20.29
C LEU A 84 52.37 33.97 20.65
N LEU A 85 52.18 34.53 21.85
CA LEU A 85 50.91 35.13 22.29
C LEU A 85 50.51 36.43 21.58
N THR A 86 51.36 36.96 20.69
CA THR A 86 51.13 38.20 19.93
C THR A 86 51.10 37.95 18.41
N GLY A 87 51.68 36.85 17.93
CA GLY A 87 51.93 36.58 16.51
C GLY A 87 50.77 35.96 15.71
N HIS A 88 49.52 36.42 15.89
CA HIS A 88 48.38 35.94 15.10
C HIS A 88 47.56 37.09 14.48
N GLU A 89 48.16 37.84 13.57
CA GLU A 89 47.43 38.68 12.61
C GLU A 89 47.98 38.49 11.18
N LYS A 90 47.24 37.71 10.39
CA LYS A 90 47.13 37.72 8.91
C LYS A 90 48.40 37.66 8.06
N ARG A 91 48.46 36.65 7.17
CA ARG A 91 48.40 36.93 5.72
C ARG A 91 48.06 35.74 4.82
N ASP A 92 47.61 36.14 3.62
CA ASP A 92 47.63 35.47 2.32
C ASP A 92 46.82 34.17 2.13
N ASP A 93 45.55 34.36 1.73
CA ASP A 93 44.82 33.45 0.83
C ASP A 93 45.53 33.37 -0.54
N ASP A 94 45.40 32.25 -1.25
CA ASP A 94 45.74 32.18 -2.68
C ASP A 94 44.77 31.30 -3.49
N ALA A 95 44.59 31.67 -4.76
CA ALA A 95 43.90 30.97 -5.85
C ALA A 95 42.55 30.25 -5.57
N LEU A 96 41.44 30.90 -5.95
CA LEU A 96 40.52 30.34 -6.97
C LEU A 96 39.55 31.41 -7.53
N GLY A 97 39.52 31.59 -8.84
CA GLY A 97 38.63 32.54 -9.54
C GLY A 97 37.38 31.86 -10.11
N GLY A 98 36.22 32.54 -10.05
CA GLY A 98 34.92 31.90 -10.34
C GLY A 98 33.76 32.84 -10.74
N GLN A 99 34.04 33.90 -11.49
CA GLN A 99 33.09 34.66 -12.33
C GLN A 99 31.67 34.96 -11.78
N ARG A 100 31.47 36.14 -11.17
CA ARG A 100 30.12 36.72 -11.08
C ARG A 100 29.67 37.29 -12.43
N ARG A 101 28.43 37.02 -12.82
CA ARG A 101 27.54 38.02 -13.44
C ARG A 101 26.25 38.07 -12.64
N ALA A 102 25.82 39.28 -12.31
CA ALA A 102 24.46 39.53 -11.86
C ALA A 102 23.62 39.89 -13.09
N ASP A 103 22.35 39.54 -13.07
CA ASP A 103 21.32 40.28 -13.82
C ASP A 103 20.30 40.81 -12.83
N GLN A 104 19.83 42.03 -13.09
CA GLN A 104 19.11 42.85 -12.12
C GLN A 104 17.71 43.16 -12.63
N LEU A 105 16.71 42.42 -12.16
CA LEU A 105 15.30 42.77 -12.37
C LEU A 105 14.69 43.29 -11.08
N GLN A 106 14.46 44.60 -11.04
CA GLN A 106 13.58 45.23 -10.07
C GLN A 106 12.13 44.91 -10.45
N PHE A 107 11.35 44.34 -9.53
CA PHE A 107 9.90 44.53 -9.58
C PHE A 107 9.43 45.17 -8.28
N LYS A 108 8.70 46.27 -8.41
CA LYS A 108 8.25 47.10 -7.28
C LYS A 108 6.86 46.65 -6.86
N HIS A 109 6.69 46.26 -5.60
CA HIS A 109 5.40 46.27 -4.95
C HIS A 109 5.35 47.35 -3.88
N SER A 110 4.72 48.47 -4.22
CA SER A 110 4.15 49.39 -3.23
C SER A 110 2.87 48.77 -2.66
N GLY A 111 2.57 49.01 -1.38
CA GLY A 111 1.18 48.89 -0.89
C GLY A 111 1.00 48.30 0.51
N SER A 112 0.75 49.21 1.46
CA SER A 112 -0.10 49.02 2.65
C SER A 112 0.13 47.82 3.59
N VAL A 113 0.81 48.13 4.70
CA VAL A 113 0.23 48.09 6.07
C VAL A 113 -0.89 47.07 6.34
N VAL A 114 -0.62 46.18 7.30
CA VAL A 114 -1.60 45.33 8.00
C VAL A 114 -2.63 46.17 8.74
N SER A 115 -3.91 45.87 8.54
CA SER A 115 -4.99 46.18 9.49
C SER A 115 -5.72 44.89 9.84
N VAL A 116 -5.73 44.53 11.12
CA VAL A 116 -6.46 43.37 11.64
C VAL A 116 -7.97 43.57 11.47
N SER A 117 -8.68 42.52 11.06
CA SER A 117 -10.06 42.31 11.45
C SER A 117 -10.26 40.83 11.75
N GLU A 118 -10.61 40.52 13.00
CA GLU A 118 -11.25 39.26 13.31
C GLU A 118 -12.64 39.25 12.65
N ASN A 119 -12.94 38.20 11.89
CA ASN A 119 -14.28 37.65 11.83
C ASN A 119 -14.20 36.24 11.24
N GLY A 120 -14.72 35.27 11.97
CA GLY A 120 -14.59 33.86 11.58
C GLY A 120 -15.54 33.48 10.45
N LYS A 121 -15.09 32.53 9.62
CA LYS A 121 -15.95 31.46 9.14
C LYS A 121 -15.16 30.18 8.95
N HIS A 122 -15.45 29.22 9.82
CA HIS A 122 -15.02 27.84 9.63
C HIS A 122 -15.81 27.27 8.43
N VAL A 123 -15.21 27.37 7.24
CA VAL A 123 -15.53 26.50 6.10
C VAL A 123 -14.63 25.27 6.31
N GLY A 124 -15.05 24.25 7.03
CA GLY A 124 -16.45 23.84 7.18
C GLY A 124 -16.92 23.28 5.86
N SER A 125 -16.30 22.17 5.46
CA SER A 125 -16.79 21.34 4.36
C SER A 125 -18.24 20.98 4.68
N VAL A 126 -19.16 21.53 3.90
CA VAL A 126 -20.58 21.18 4.01
C VAL A 126 -20.73 19.86 3.28
N THR A 127 -20.53 18.77 4.00
CA THR A 127 -20.96 17.44 3.57
C THR A 127 -22.48 17.46 3.46
N PHE A 128 -22.98 17.87 2.29
CA PHE A 128 -24.40 17.78 1.98
C PHE A 128 -24.84 16.33 2.13
N ALA A 129 -25.95 16.09 2.83
CA ALA A 129 -26.51 14.76 2.95
C ALA A 129 -26.78 14.20 1.54
N PRO A 130 -26.28 12.99 1.20
CA PRO A 130 -26.19 12.53 -0.19
C PRO A 130 -27.55 12.49 -0.90
N GLU A 131 -28.60 12.13 -0.16
CA GLU A 131 -30.00 12.11 -0.59
C GLU A 131 -30.45 13.43 -1.24
N LYS A 132 -30.05 14.58 -0.66
CA LYS A 132 -30.43 15.90 -1.17
C LYS A 132 -29.66 16.28 -2.44
N LEU A 133 -28.40 15.84 -2.55
CA LEU A 133 -27.59 16.09 -3.75
C LEU A 133 -28.14 15.28 -4.93
N GLU A 134 -28.51 14.01 -4.70
CA GLU A 134 -29.07 13.15 -5.75
C GLU A 134 -30.40 13.69 -6.31
N GLU A 135 -31.26 14.24 -5.45
CA GLU A 135 -32.57 14.78 -5.84
C GLU A 135 -32.46 16.10 -6.62
N GLU A 136 -31.43 16.91 -6.36
CA GLU A 136 -31.08 18.09 -7.19
C GLU A 136 -30.44 17.68 -8.53
N LEU A 137 -29.56 16.66 -8.54
CA LEU A 137 -28.92 16.15 -9.75
C LEU A 137 -29.91 15.48 -10.73
N ARG A 138 -30.94 14.80 -10.22
CA ARG A 138 -32.02 14.19 -11.03
C ARG A 138 -32.90 15.20 -11.79
N GLN A 139 -32.83 16.49 -11.45
CA GLN A 139 -33.62 17.56 -12.09
C GLN A 139 -32.88 18.28 -13.23
N LEU A 140 -31.58 18.03 -13.41
CA LEU A 140 -30.75 18.69 -14.43
C LEU A 140 -30.88 18.03 -15.81
N SER A 141 -30.80 18.84 -16.88
CA SER A 141 -30.63 18.30 -18.24
C SER A 141 -29.31 17.55 -18.37
N ARG A 142 -29.21 16.66 -19.35
CA ARG A 142 -27.97 15.89 -19.62
C ARG A 142 -26.76 16.80 -19.83
N GLU A 143 -26.95 17.94 -20.48
CA GLU A 143 -25.94 18.95 -20.76
C GLU A 143 -25.54 19.72 -19.49
N GLN A 144 -26.52 20.05 -18.65
CA GLN A 144 -26.30 20.69 -17.35
C GLN A 144 -25.56 19.76 -16.40
N LEU A 145 -25.91 18.48 -16.35
CA LEU A 145 -25.26 17.45 -15.54
C LEU A 145 -23.81 17.21 -15.97
N ILE A 146 -23.56 17.15 -17.29
CA ILE A 146 -22.19 17.09 -17.85
C ILE A 146 -21.39 18.35 -17.48
N ASN A 147 -22.02 19.53 -17.46
CA ASN A 147 -21.35 20.78 -17.09
C ASN A 147 -21.09 20.88 -15.58
N TYR A 148 -22.00 20.36 -14.74
CA TYR A 148 -21.83 20.24 -13.30
C TYR A 148 -20.62 19.36 -12.97
N PHE A 149 -20.56 18.11 -13.46
CA PHE A 149 -19.42 17.23 -13.19
C PHE A 149 -18.10 17.76 -13.76
N LYS A 150 -18.11 18.49 -14.89
CA LYS A 150 -16.91 19.18 -15.39
C LYS A 150 -16.43 20.28 -14.44
N ASN A 151 -17.34 21.08 -13.88
CA ASN A 151 -16.99 22.10 -12.90
C ASN A 151 -16.48 21.47 -11.60
N GLU A 152 -17.13 20.41 -11.11
CA GLU A 152 -16.74 19.66 -9.91
C GLU A 152 -15.34 19.06 -10.07
N MET A 153 -15.05 18.40 -11.21
CA MET A 153 -13.71 17.90 -11.53
C MET A 153 -12.66 19.02 -11.59
N VAL A 154 -13.01 20.20 -12.11
CA VAL A 154 -12.10 21.36 -12.14
C VAL A 154 -11.89 21.96 -10.75
N GLN A 155 -12.89 21.92 -9.87
CA GLN A 155 -12.77 22.35 -8.48
C GLN A 155 -11.90 21.37 -7.68
N LEU A 156 -12.22 20.07 -7.68
CA LEU A 156 -11.43 19.03 -7.02
C LEU A 156 -9.96 19.03 -7.49
N LYS A 157 -9.71 19.27 -8.80
CA LYS A 157 -8.36 19.42 -9.34
C LYS A 157 -7.62 20.63 -8.77
N ARG A 158 -8.29 21.78 -8.61
CA ARG A 158 -7.70 22.97 -7.97
C ARG A 158 -7.46 22.78 -6.49
N GLU A 159 -8.38 22.14 -5.78
CA GLU A 159 -8.23 21.84 -4.35
C GLU A 159 -7.04 20.91 -4.13
N HIS A 160 -6.89 19.86 -4.94
CA HIS A 160 -5.71 19.00 -4.93
C HIS A 160 -4.41 19.73 -5.29
N GLU A 161 -4.41 20.60 -6.30
CA GLU A 161 -3.26 21.45 -6.65
C GLU A 161 -2.87 22.40 -5.51
N CYS A 162 -3.84 23.00 -4.81
CA CYS A 162 -3.60 23.81 -3.62
C CYS A 162 -2.99 22.98 -2.47
N THR A 163 -3.56 21.82 -2.14
CA THR A 163 -3.03 20.94 -1.08
C THR A 163 -1.61 20.42 -1.38
N ILE A 164 -1.30 20.13 -2.66
CA ILE A 164 0.08 19.83 -3.09
C ILE A 164 1.00 21.04 -2.86
N HIS A 165 0.55 22.25 -3.19
CA HIS A 165 1.34 23.46 -2.99
C HIS A 165 1.62 23.74 -1.51
N GLU A 166 0.61 23.60 -0.64
CA GLU A 166 0.73 23.75 0.82
C GLU A 166 1.71 22.73 1.43
N MET A 167 1.60 21.44 1.07
CA MET A 167 2.55 20.42 1.52
C MET A 167 3.97 20.68 1.00
N THR A 168 4.11 21.22 -0.21
CA THR A 168 5.40 21.60 -0.80
C THR A 168 6.05 22.77 -0.05
N ASP A 169 5.27 23.79 0.30
CA ASP A 169 5.76 24.95 1.04
C ASP A 169 6.11 24.60 2.50
N GLU A 170 5.37 23.70 3.16
CA GLU A 170 5.77 23.14 4.46
C GLU A 170 7.03 22.28 4.36
N TYR A 171 7.19 21.46 3.32
CA TYR A 171 8.45 20.74 3.08
C TYR A 171 9.63 21.73 2.94
N PHE A 172 9.48 22.82 2.18
CA PHE A 172 10.51 23.86 2.09
C PHE A 172 10.66 24.70 3.38
N SER A 173 9.62 24.82 4.22
CA SER A 173 9.67 25.42 5.56
C SER A 173 10.51 24.56 6.52
N ILE A 174 10.24 23.26 6.57
CA ILE A 174 10.97 22.26 7.37
C ILE A 174 12.43 22.19 6.89
N LYS A 175 12.67 22.10 5.57
CA LYS A 175 14.02 22.05 5.00
C LYS A 175 14.85 23.28 5.32
N ARG A 176 14.26 24.49 5.27
CA ARG A 176 14.91 25.75 5.70
C ARG A 176 15.19 25.77 7.21
N ARG A 177 14.30 25.20 8.04
CA ARG A 177 14.55 25.06 9.49
C ARG A 177 15.68 24.08 9.78
N TYR A 178 15.70 22.92 9.12
CA TYR A 178 16.74 21.89 9.29
C TYR A 178 18.13 22.43 8.96
N LEU A 179 18.31 23.00 7.76
CA LEU A 179 19.58 23.63 7.34
C LEU A 179 20.05 24.71 8.33
N LYS A 180 19.12 25.43 8.95
CA LYS A 180 19.43 26.48 9.94
C LYS A 180 19.80 25.95 11.33
N LEU A 181 19.44 24.71 11.67
CA LEU A 181 20.02 23.98 12.80
C LEU A 181 21.41 23.43 12.45
N GLU A 182 21.58 22.95 11.22
CA GLU A 182 22.85 22.42 10.69
C GLU A 182 23.94 23.52 10.64
N GLU A 183 23.59 24.74 10.22
CA GLU A 183 24.44 25.94 10.32
C GLU A 183 24.78 26.36 11.76
N CYS A 184 23.94 26.01 12.75
CA CYS A 184 24.24 26.19 14.18
C CYS A 184 25.10 25.04 14.75
N GLY A 185 25.35 23.99 13.97
CA GLY A 185 25.94 22.72 14.41
C GLY A 185 27.48 22.65 14.42
N SER A 186 28.22 23.76 14.36
CA SER A 186 29.68 23.72 14.52
C SER A 186 30.34 25.00 15.06
N PHE A 187 31.33 24.75 15.92
CA PHE A 187 32.26 25.65 16.61
C PHE A 187 32.48 27.06 16.04
N SER A 188 31.81 28.07 16.60
CA SER A 188 32.21 29.48 16.47
C SER A 188 32.15 30.29 17.79
N SER A 189 32.01 29.59 18.93
CA SER A 189 31.94 30.19 20.28
C SER A 189 33.07 29.72 21.21
N LEU A 190 34.30 29.60 20.69
CA LEU A 190 35.50 29.66 21.53
C LEU A 190 35.47 31.02 22.25
N LYS A 191 35.10 30.98 23.54
CA LYS A 191 35.01 32.17 24.37
C LYS A 191 36.38 32.85 24.41
N LYS A 192 36.40 34.17 24.44
CA LYS A 192 37.64 34.92 24.72
C LYS A 192 38.06 34.60 26.15
N ASP A 193 39.01 33.69 26.31
CA ASP A 193 39.51 33.27 27.61
C ASP A 193 40.13 34.46 28.34
N LYS A 194 39.40 34.94 29.36
CA LYS A 194 39.81 36.07 30.19
C LYS A 194 41.17 35.82 30.85
N GLU A 195 41.51 34.55 31.07
CA GLU A 195 42.77 34.09 31.63
C GLU A 195 43.95 34.34 30.67
N PHE A 196 43.79 34.04 29.38
CA PHE A 196 44.80 34.34 28.36
C PHE A 196 45.04 35.85 28.21
N ASP A 197 44.01 36.69 28.26
CA ASP A 197 44.18 38.15 28.21
C ASP A 197 44.77 38.75 29.50
N VAL A 198 44.58 38.10 30.65
CA VAL A 198 45.30 38.44 31.89
C VAL A 198 46.76 38.02 31.81
N LEU A 199 47.05 36.84 31.25
CA LEU A 199 48.42 36.35 31.06
C LEU A 199 49.20 37.22 30.05
N ARG A 200 48.59 37.56 28.92
CA ARG A 200 49.12 38.47 27.88
C ARG A 200 49.56 39.82 28.46
N LYS A 201 48.87 40.32 29.49
CA LYS A 201 49.19 41.58 30.19
C LYS A 201 50.24 41.43 31.29
N LYS A 202 50.32 40.28 31.97
CA LYS A 202 51.26 40.04 33.08
C LYS A 202 52.68 39.67 32.63
N ILE A 203 52.84 39.06 31.45
CA ILE A 203 54.15 38.61 30.95
C ILE A 203 55.18 39.77 30.83
N PRO A 204 54.85 40.95 30.26
CA PRO A 204 55.76 42.10 30.22
C PRO A 204 56.23 42.58 31.61
N ASP A 205 55.33 42.63 32.59
CA ASP A 205 55.66 43.04 33.98
C ASP A 205 56.64 42.08 34.66
N ILE A 206 56.59 40.78 34.31
CA ILE A 206 57.50 39.76 34.84
C ILE A 206 58.89 39.91 34.20
N ILE A 207 58.96 40.14 32.89
CA ILE A 207 60.23 40.42 32.18
C ILE A 207 60.92 41.66 32.81
N LEU A 208 60.18 42.75 33.03
CA LEU A 208 60.70 43.97 33.68
C LEU A 208 61.13 43.78 35.14
N LYS A 209 60.65 42.74 35.83
CA LYS A 209 61.12 42.36 37.17
C LYS A 209 62.41 41.53 37.10
N LEU A 210 62.52 40.60 36.15
CA LEU A 210 63.74 39.83 35.90
C LEU A 210 64.91 40.76 35.49
N ASP A 211 64.65 41.75 34.63
CA ASP A 211 65.61 42.80 34.28
C ASP A 211 66.17 43.53 35.51
N LYS A 212 65.31 43.87 36.48
CA LYS A 212 65.72 44.52 37.73
C LYS A 212 66.50 43.60 38.68
N VAL A 213 66.33 42.28 38.59
CA VAL A 213 67.12 41.31 39.37
C VAL A 213 68.51 41.18 38.77
N LEU A 214 68.61 41.01 37.45
CA LEU A 214 69.88 40.96 36.73
C LEU A 214 70.71 42.25 36.93
N LEU A 215 70.08 43.42 36.88
CA LEU A 215 70.74 44.71 37.13
C LEU A 215 71.19 44.94 38.58
N LYS A 216 70.75 44.10 39.54
CA LYS A 216 71.06 44.27 40.97
C LYS A 216 72.20 43.37 41.47
N GLY A 217 72.70 42.46 40.63
CA GLY A 217 73.72 41.48 41.00
C GLY A 217 75.13 42.03 41.27
N GLU A 218 75.38 43.31 41.01
CA GLU A 218 76.74 43.90 40.95
C GLU A 218 77.13 44.72 42.20
N LYS A 219 76.36 44.67 43.29
CA LYS A 219 76.66 45.44 44.53
C LYS A 219 76.41 44.68 45.83
N THR A 220 77.47 44.04 46.34
CA THR A 220 77.70 43.83 47.78
C THR A 220 79.19 43.66 48.05
N VAL A 221 79.73 44.51 48.94
CA VAL A 221 81.06 44.34 49.56
C VAL A 221 80.82 44.07 51.04
N PHE A 222 81.47 43.06 51.60
CA PHE A 222 81.44 42.77 53.03
C PHE A 222 82.67 43.37 53.71
N GLU A 223 82.46 44.01 54.87
CA GLU A 223 83.50 44.55 55.74
C GLU A 223 83.52 43.73 57.04
N GLY A 224 84.67 43.11 57.35
CA GLY A 224 84.77 42.15 58.46
C GLY A 224 85.03 42.81 59.82
N LYS A 225 84.45 42.25 60.89
CA LYS A 225 84.77 42.57 62.29
C LYS A 225 84.93 41.30 63.13
N LYS A 226 85.62 41.46 64.27
CA LYS A 226 86.31 40.37 64.97
C LYS A 226 85.54 39.83 66.19
N ASP A 227 85.46 38.49 66.26
CA ASP A 227 86.02 37.73 67.38
C ASP A 227 85.48 37.97 68.80
N VAL A 228 84.16 38.24 68.93
CA VAL A 228 83.43 38.23 70.22
C VAL A 228 82.10 37.45 70.14
N ASP A 229 81.73 36.95 68.96
CA ASP A 229 80.34 36.60 68.62
C ASP A 229 79.95 35.12 68.80
N ILE A 230 80.91 34.23 69.11
CA ILE A 230 80.64 32.77 69.13
C ILE A 230 79.58 32.38 70.17
N LYS A 231 79.54 33.06 71.32
CA LYS A 231 78.53 32.76 72.36
C LYS A 231 77.15 33.32 72.03
N SER A 232 77.05 34.54 71.49
CA SER A 232 75.79 35.10 70.98
C SER A 232 75.23 34.25 69.85
N GLN A 233 76.08 33.73 68.96
CA GLN A 233 75.68 32.74 67.96
C GLN A 233 75.20 31.43 68.60
N LEU A 234 75.91 30.86 69.57
CA LEU A 234 75.50 29.61 70.22
C LEU A 234 74.16 29.73 70.96
N ASP A 235 73.96 30.80 71.73
CA ASP A 235 72.71 31.05 72.44
C ASP A 235 71.55 31.33 71.45
N SER A 236 71.82 31.99 70.31
CA SER A 236 70.87 32.18 69.21
C SER A 236 70.52 30.86 68.51
N LEU A 237 71.51 30.00 68.23
CA LEU A 237 71.33 28.70 67.60
C LEU A 237 70.57 27.73 68.51
N LEU A 238 70.75 27.82 69.84
CA LEU A 238 69.96 27.05 70.80
C LEU A 238 68.48 27.51 70.83
N LEU A 239 68.24 28.83 70.77
CA LEU A 239 66.89 29.38 70.66
C LEU A 239 66.22 28.97 69.35
N GLU A 240 66.94 29.04 68.23
CA GLU A 240 66.50 28.57 66.91
C GLU A 240 66.20 27.07 66.92
N ASN A 241 67.07 26.24 67.53
CA ASN A 241 66.85 24.80 67.66
C ASN A 241 65.56 24.47 68.44
N SER A 242 65.26 25.23 69.50
CA SER A 242 63.99 25.10 70.22
C SER A 242 62.79 25.48 69.34
N GLN A 243 62.86 26.59 68.60
CA GLN A 243 61.79 27.02 67.70
C GLN A 243 61.57 26.04 66.54
N LEU A 244 62.64 25.46 66.00
CA LEU A 244 62.60 24.40 64.99
C LEU A 244 61.97 23.11 65.54
N LYS A 245 62.26 22.75 66.79
CA LYS A 245 61.65 21.59 67.47
C LYS A 245 60.14 21.76 67.67
N ASP A 246 59.69 22.94 68.10
CA ASP A 246 58.26 23.24 68.23
C ASP A 246 57.57 23.28 66.85
N SER A 247 58.23 23.85 65.84
CA SER A 247 57.76 23.87 64.45
C SER A 247 57.67 22.47 63.84
N LEU A 248 58.61 21.57 64.17
CA LEU A 248 58.60 20.17 63.73
C LEU A 248 57.48 19.38 64.42
N LEU A 249 57.16 19.68 65.68
CA LEU A 249 56.05 19.07 66.41
C LEU A 249 54.69 19.52 65.87
N ASP A 250 54.54 20.80 65.51
CA ASP A 250 53.38 21.33 64.78
C ASP A 250 53.27 20.73 63.36
N ALA A 251 54.37 20.64 62.62
CA ALA A 251 54.40 19.96 61.32
C ALA A 251 54.00 18.47 61.43
N GLY A 252 54.43 17.77 62.48
CA GLY A 252 54.02 16.39 62.76
C GLY A 252 52.51 16.26 63.02
N LYS A 253 51.92 17.17 63.80
CA LYS A 253 50.45 17.24 64.01
C LYS A 253 49.71 17.50 62.70
N LYS A 254 50.17 18.47 61.90
CA LYS A 254 49.61 18.79 60.57
C LYS A 254 49.71 17.60 59.63
N MET A 255 50.83 16.87 59.62
CA MET A 255 51.03 15.67 58.83
C MET A 255 50.08 14.53 59.26
N SER A 256 49.81 14.36 60.56
CA SER A 256 48.80 13.41 61.05
C SER A 256 47.39 13.77 60.56
N HIS A 257 47.00 15.04 60.64
CA HIS A 257 45.70 15.49 60.12
C HIS A 257 45.61 15.35 58.59
N LEU A 258 46.68 15.65 57.85
CA LEU A 258 46.74 15.45 56.40
C LEU A 258 46.64 13.95 56.02
N SER A 259 47.19 13.05 56.82
CA SER A 259 47.04 11.60 56.61
C SER A 259 45.59 11.16 56.78
N GLN A 260 44.91 11.60 57.85
CA GLN A 260 43.50 11.31 58.10
C GLN A 260 42.58 11.91 57.01
N VAL A 261 42.88 13.14 56.55
CA VAL A 261 42.15 13.79 55.45
C VAL A 261 42.36 13.04 54.13
N LYS A 262 43.58 12.57 53.84
CA LYS A 262 43.88 11.73 52.67
C LYS A 262 43.10 10.41 52.70
N GLU A 263 43.03 9.74 53.86
CA GLU A 263 42.29 8.48 54.04
C GLU A 263 40.78 8.68 53.83
N ASN A 264 40.20 9.74 54.41
CA ASN A 264 38.81 10.13 54.17
C ASN A 264 38.53 10.45 52.69
N HIS A 265 39.47 11.09 51.98
CA HIS A 265 39.34 11.35 50.54
C HIS A 265 39.42 10.06 49.71
N LEU A 266 40.30 9.12 50.04
CA LEU A 266 40.38 7.82 49.37
C LEU A 266 39.07 7.04 49.53
N PHE A 267 38.50 6.99 50.73
CA PHE A 267 37.19 6.38 50.96
C PHE A 267 36.07 7.02 50.14
N LEU A 268 36.05 8.36 50.05
CA LEU A 268 35.07 9.07 49.23
C LEU A 268 35.27 8.83 47.72
N ILE A 269 36.51 8.75 47.25
CA ILE A 269 36.85 8.43 45.86
C ILE A 269 36.30 7.04 45.51
N SER A 270 36.63 6.00 46.27
CA SER A 270 36.13 4.64 45.99
C SER A 270 34.61 4.50 46.12
N LYS A 271 33.96 5.33 46.93
CA LYS A 271 32.49 5.40 46.95
C LYS A 271 31.92 6.05 45.68
N LEU A 272 32.58 7.09 45.15
CA LEU A 272 32.17 7.75 43.91
C LEU A 272 32.46 6.86 42.68
N GLU A 273 33.58 6.13 42.67
CA GLU A 273 33.91 5.13 41.65
C GLU A 273 32.81 4.06 41.56
N ALA A 274 32.36 3.52 42.70
CA ALA A 274 31.24 2.58 42.74
C ALA A 274 29.93 3.16 42.18
N TYR A 275 29.57 4.40 42.54
CA TYR A 275 28.36 5.05 41.99
C TYR A 275 28.45 5.33 40.48
N VAL A 276 29.65 5.56 39.94
CA VAL A 276 29.85 5.73 38.50
C VAL A 276 29.70 4.39 37.77
N GLU A 277 30.22 3.30 38.33
CA GLU A 277 30.06 1.95 37.78
C GLU A 277 28.58 1.51 37.80
N ASP A 278 27.88 1.68 38.93
CA ASP A 278 26.44 1.39 39.06
C ASP A 278 25.62 2.16 37.99
N SER A 279 25.92 3.45 37.79
CA SER A 279 25.24 4.30 36.80
C SER A 279 25.57 3.90 35.35
N HIS A 280 26.80 3.44 35.08
CA HIS A 280 27.21 2.91 33.79
C HIS A 280 26.51 1.58 33.47
N VAL A 281 26.34 0.70 34.47
CA VAL A 281 25.57 -0.54 34.36
C VAL A 281 24.08 -0.24 34.12
N GLU A 282 23.48 0.70 34.85
CA GLU A 282 22.09 1.13 34.63
C GLU A 282 21.87 1.68 33.20
N ALA A 283 22.76 2.55 32.73
CA ALA A 283 22.72 3.08 31.36
C ALA A 283 22.84 1.96 30.30
N SER A 284 23.74 1.00 30.51
CA SER A 284 23.92 -0.16 29.64
C SER A 284 22.67 -1.03 29.58
N ILE A 285 22.04 -1.31 30.73
CA ILE A 285 20.77 -2.05 30.82
C ILE A 285 19.66 -1.31 30.08
N HIS A 286 19.57 0.02 30.22
CA HIS A 286 18.59 0.83 29.50
C HIS A 286 18.78 0.76 27.98
N GLU A 287 20.03 0.77 27.48
CA GLU A 287 20.32 0.60 26.04
C GLU A 287 19.91 -0.79 25.53
N TYR A 288 20.26 -1.88 26.23
CA TYR A 288 19.80 -3.23 25.87
C TYR A 288 18.28 -3.35 25.86
N CYS A 289 17.59 -2.82 26.88
CA CYS A 289 16.13 -2.79 26.93
C CYS A 289 15.53 -2.01 25.75
N ALA A 290 16.10 -0.84 25.40
CA ALA A 290 15.63 -0.05 24.26
C ALA A 290 15.76 -0.80 22.92
N VAL A 291 16.83 -1.57 22.73
CA VAL A 291 17.00 -2.45 21.54
C VAL A 291 15.95 -3.57 21.55
N ILE A 292 15.75 -4.25 22.68
CA ILE A 292 14.75 -5.34 22.81
C ILE A 292 13.33 -4.85 22.52
N TYR A 293 12.91 -3.71 23.10
CA TYR A 293 11.60 -3.13 22.83
C TYR A 293 11.45 -2.69 21.36
N LYS A 294 12.49 -2.11 20.76
CA LYS A 294 12.48 -1.72 19.35
C LYS A 294 12.32 -2.90 18.41
N GLU A 295 12.96 -4.04 18.68
CA GLU A 295 12.81 -5.23 17.85
C GLU A 295 11.46 -5.93 18.07
N ALA A 296 10.97 -5.97 19.31
CA ALA A 296 9.64 -6.48 19.63
C ALA A 296 8.52 -5.67 18.96
N LEU A 297 8.67 -4.34 18.86
CA LEU A 297 7.74 -3.47 18.13
C LEU A 297 7.75 -3.75 16.63
N LYS A 298 8.91 -3.84 15.98
CA LYS A 298 8.99 -4.22 14.55
C LYS A 298 8.31 -5.56 14.25
N GLU A 299 8.53 -6.56 15.09
CA GLU A 299 7.94 -7.90 14.93
C GLU A 299 6.42 -7.89 15.18
N ALA A 300 5.92 -6.99 16.03
CA ALA A 300 4.49 -6.73 16.19
C ALA A 300 3.90 -6.01 14.96
N ASP A 301 4.56 -4.96 14.45
CA ASP A 301 4.16 -4.23 13.23
C ASP A 301 4.13 -5.16 12.00
N LYS A 302 5.13 -6.03 11.86
CA LYS A 302 5.20 -7.05 10.81
C LYS A 302 4.01 -8.02 10.88
N LYS A 303 3.68 -8.53 12.07
CA LYS A 303 2.50 -9.40 12.29
C LYS A 303 1.19 -8.66 12.06
N LEU A 304 1.12 -7.37 12.39
CA LEU A 304 -0.05 -6.54 12.13
C LEU A 304 -0.26 -6.36 10.61
N GLY A 305 0.82 -6.17 9.84
CA GLY A 305 0.78 -6.15 8.37
C GLY A 305 0.35 -7.48 7.76
N GLU A 306 0.92 -8.59 8.22
CA GLU A 306 0.52 -9.95 7.79
C GLU A 306 -0.96 -10.23 8.07
N LEU A 307 -1.46 -9.83 9.24
CA LEU A 307 -2.88 -9.95 9.59
C LEU A 307 -3.77 -9.02 8.76
N TYR A 308 -3.34 -7.79 8.49
CA TYR A 308 -4.09 -6.82 7.68
C TYR A 308 -4.31 -7.32 6.24
N ILE A 309 -3.25 -7.86 5.62
CA ILE A 309 -3.34 -8.48 4.28
C ILE A 309 -4.34 -9.64 4.30
N ASN A 310 -4.18 -10.56 5.26
CA ASN A 310 -5.03 -11.75 5.39
C ASN A 310 -6.51 -11.42 5.65
N ILE A 311 -6.78 -10.32 6.37
CA ILE A 311 -8.14 -9.79 6.59
C ILE A 311 -8.70 -9.18 5.29
N SER A 312 -7.90 -8.38 4.57
CA SER A 312 -8.30 -7.77 3.29
C SER A 312 -8.64 -8.82 2.23
N GLU A 313 -7.79 -9.85 2.07
CA GLU A 313 -8.03 -10.99 1.17
C GLU A 313 -9.34 -11.72 1.51
N LYS A 314 -9.62 -11.96 2.80
CA LYS A 314 -10.86 -12.60 3.26
C LYS A 314 -12.09 -11.72 3.08
N GLU A 315 -11.97 -10.42 3.27
CA GLU A 315 -13.06 -9.48 3.01
C GLU A 315 -13.38 -9.43 1.51
N GLN A 316 -12.36 -9.40 0.65
CA GLN A 316 -12.55 -9.44 -0.80
C GLN A 316 -13.17 -10.78 -1.27
N ALA A 317 -12.73 -11.91 -0.71
CA ALA A 317 -13.32 -13.22 -0.98
C ALA A 317 -14.80 -13.28 -0.55
N LEU A 318 -15.12 -12.81 0.66
CA LEU A 318 -16.48 -12.76 1.18
C LEU A 318 -17.38 -11.83 0.35
N ARG A 319 -16.88 -10.65 -0.07
CA ARG A 319 -17.60 -9.74 -0.97
C ARG A 319 -17.90 -10.39 -2.33
N SER A 320 -17.00 -11.23 -2.82
CA SER A 320 -17.20 -11.98 -4.06
C SER A 320 -18.26 -13.08 -3.88
N GLU A 321 -18.21 -13.83 -2.77
CA GLU A 321 -19.20 -14.86 -2.42
C GLU A 321 -20.61 -14.29 -2.20
N VAL A 322 -20.73 -13.10 -1.61
CA VAL A 322 -22.02 -12.39 -1.46
C VAL A 322 -22.60 -11.99 -2.81
N LEU A 323 -21.79 -11.41 -3.70
CA LEU A 323 -22.23 -10.98 -5.02
C LEU A 323 -22.60 -12.18 -5.93
N GLU A 324 -21.89 -13.31 -5.81
CA GLU A 324 -22.27 -14.56 -6.48
C GLU A 324 -23.63 -15.09 -5.97
N LYS A 325 -23.88 -15.00 -4.66
CA LYS A 325 -25.17 -15.37 -4.05
C LYS A 325 -26.32 -14.45 -4.47
N GLU A 326 -26.08 -13.16 -4.61
CA GLU A 326 -27.07 -12.19 -5.11
C GLU A 326 -27.47 -12.54 -6.56
N ILE A 327 -26.50 -12.78 -7.45
CA ILE A 327 -26.76 -13.20 -8.83
C ILE A 327 -27.53 -14.53 -8.89
N LEU A 328 -27.13 -15.54 -8.10
CA LEU A 328 -27.83 -16.83 -8.04
C LEU A 328 -29.26 -16.68 -7.50
N GLN A 329 -29.51 -15.74 -6.58
CA GLN A 329 -30.85 -15.47 -6.08
C GLN A 329 -31.73 -14.78 -7.14
N GLU A 330 -31.19 -13.89 -7.96
CA GLU A 330 -31.90 -13.32 -9.12
C GLU A 330 -32.22 -14.39 -10.18
N GLU A 331 -31.29 -15.30 -10.48
CA GLU A 331 -31.51 -16.41 -11.43
C GLU A 331 -32.57 -17.39 -10.92
N ILE A 332 -32.54 -17.74 -9.62
CA ILE A 332 -33.58 -18.57 -8.99
C ILE A 332 -34.96 -17.90 -9.12
N HIS A 333 -35.08 -16.61 -8.79
CA HIS A 333 -36.34 -15.88 -8.91
C HIS A 333 -36.86 -15.83 -10.37
N LEU A 334 -35.97 -15.63 -11.34
CA LEU A 334 -36.33 -15.66 -12.77
C LEU A 334 -36.84 -17.06 -13.21
N LEU A 335 -36.18 -18.12 -12.74
CA LEU A 335 -36.60 -19.50 -12.98
C LEU A 335 -37.95 -19.81 -12.32
N GLU A 336 -38.18 -19.35 -11.10
CA GLU A 336 -39.48 -19.47 -10.41
C GLU A 336 -40.60 -18.78 -11.19
N CYS A 337 -40.39 -17.54 -11.66
CA CYS A 337 -41.37 -16.83 -12.50
C CYS A 337 -41.75 -17.66 -13.74
N HIS A 338 -40.75 -18.13 -14.50
CA HIS A 338 -40.96 -18.92 -15.72
C HIS A 338 -41.57 -20.32 -15.46
N VAL A 339 -41.31 -20.93 -14.30
CA VAL A 339 -42.03 -22.14 -13.85
C VAL A 339 -43.50 -21.83 -13.60
N THR A 340 -43.83 -20.74 -12.87
CA THR A 340 -45.24 -20.39 -12.62
C THR A 340 -45.99 -20.02 -13.90
N GLU A 341 -45.35 -19.38 -14.88
CA GLU A 341 -45.95 -19.13 -16.19
C GLU A 341 -46.31 -20.44 -16.91
N LYS A 342 -45.38 -21.41 -16.92
CA LYS A 342 -45.61 -22.72 -17.54
C LYS A 342 -46.63 -23.58 -16.81
N GLU A 343 -46.71 -23.49 -15.48
CA GLU A 343 -47.78 -24.12 -14.68
C GLU A 343 -49.16 -23.56 -15.07
N ASN A 344 -49.28 -22.23 -15.21
CA ASN A 344 -50.51 -21.58 -15.65
C ASN A 344 -50.92 -21.99 -17.08
N LEU A 345 -49.97 -22.02 -18.02
CA LEU A 345 -50.22 -22.47 -19.40
C LEU A 345 -50.62 -23.95 -19.46
N LEU A 346 -50.00 -24.81 -18.63
CA LEU A 346 -50.34 -26.22 -18.54
C LEU A 346 -51.73 -26.43 -17.92
N GLN A 347 -52.10 -25.65 -16.90
CA GLN A 347 -53.45 -25.67 -16.33
C GLN A 347 -54.52 -25.25 -17.34
N ILE A 348 -54.25 -24.25 -18.19
CA ILE A 348 -55.12 -23.88 -19.32
C ILE A 348 -55.27 -25.06 -20.29
N TYR A 349 -54.17 -25.68 -20.70
CA TYR A 349 -54.18 -26.83 -21.62
C TYR A 349 -54.93 -28.05 -21.05
N VAL A 350 -54.77 -28.34 -19.76
CA VAL A 350 -55.49 -29.40 -19.04
C VAL A 350 -57.00 -29.13 -19.02
N ASN A 351 -57.41 -27.89 -18.74
CA ASN A 351 -58.83 -27.49 -18.78
C ASN A 351 -59.40 -27.64 -20.20
N ASP A 352 -58.64 -27.23 -21.22
CA ASP A 352 -59.04 -27.31 -22.62
C ASP A 352 -59.20 -28.76 -23.09
N LEU A 353 -58.29 -29.65 -22.66
CA LEU A 353 -58.41 -31.11 -22.85
C LEU A 353 -59.62 -31.70 -22.12
N ALA A 354 -59.93 -31.26 -20.90
CA ALA A 354 -61.08 -31.73 -20.15
C ALA A 354 -62.40 -31.43 -20.90
N THR A 355 -62.59 -30.20 -21.40
CA THR A 355 -63.82 -29.88 -22.18
C THR A 355 -63.88 -30.63 -23.52
N LYS A 356 -62.73 -30.92 -24.15
CA LYS A 356 -62.67 -31.76 -25.36
C LYS A 356 -63.04 -33.21 -25.08
N ARG A 357 -62.59 -33.76 -23.94
CA ARG A 357 -62.95 -35.11 -23.47
C ARG A 357 -64.44 -35.23 -23.15
N GLU A 358 -65.02 -34.24 -22.46
CA GLU A 358 -66.45 -34.19 -22.16
C GLU A 358 -67.31 -34.16 -23.45
N LYS A 359 -66.94 -33.33 -24.43
CA LYS A 359 -67.62 -33.30 -25.74
C LYS A 359 -67.52 -34.64 -26.50
N LEU A 360 -66.39 -35.34 -26.39
CA LEU A 360 -66.19 -36.67 -26.99
C LEU A 360 -67.02 -37.75 -26.28
N GLU A 361 -67.14 -37.68 -24.96
CA GLU A 361 -67.99 -38.56 -24.15
C GLU A 361 -69.47 -38.40 -24.54
N ILE A 362 -69.97 -37.16 -24.64
CA ILE A 362 -71.33 -36.86 -25.12
C ILE A 362 -71.56 -37.38 -26.54
N ALA A 363 -70.60 -37.19 -27.46
CA ALA A 363 -70.69 -37.69 -28.82
C ALA A 363 -70.72 -39.23 -28.88
N SER A 364 -69.93 -39.91 -28.03
CA SER A 364 -69.94 -41.38 -27.91
C SER A 364 -71.30 -41.89 -27.43
N GLN A 365 -71.89 -41.25 -26.41
CA GLN A 365 -73.23 -41.59 -25.90
C GLN A 365 -74.32 -41.39 -26.97
N GLN A 366 -74.22 -40.31 -27.78
CA GLN A 366 -75.11 -40.10 -28.92
C GLN A 366 -74.96 -41.19 -29.99
N ILE A 367 -73.74 -41.56 -30.38
CA ILE A 367 -73.46 -42.64 -31.34
C ILE A 367 -74.06 -43.97 -30.86
N ASN A 368 -73.84 -44.33 -29.59
CA ASN A 368 -74.40 -45.56 -29.00
C ASN A 368 -75.95 -45.55 -29.05
N SER A 369 -76.58 -44.40 -28.77
CA SER A 369 -78.05 -44.27 -28.86
C SER A 369 -78.58 -44.42 -30.29
N LEU A 370 -77.85 -43.93 -31.29
CA LEU A 370 -78.21 -44.06 -32.70
C LEU A 370 -77.96 -45.47 -33.24
N GLN A 371 -76.88 -46.15 -32.81
CA GLN A 371 -76.66 -47.56 -33.12
C GLN A 371 -77.81 -48.43 -32.60
N TYR A 372 -78.24 -48.22 -31.34
CA TYR A 372 -79.41 -48.92 -30.79
C TYR A 372 -80.68 -48.65 -31.61
N GLN A 373 -80.94 -47.41 -32.03
CA GLN A 373 -82.09 -47.09 -32.88
C GLN A 373 -82.01 -47.77 -34.27
N ILE A 374 -80.82 -47.81 -34.89
CA ILE A 374 -80.58 -48.49 -36.17
C ILE A 374 -80.80 -50.00 -36.03
N GLU A 375 -80.35 -50.61 -34.94
CA GLU A 375 -80.49 -52.04 -34.66
C GLU A 375 -81.97 -52.42 -34.42
N GLN A 376 -82.73 -51.58 -33.71
CA GLN A 376 -84.19 -51.72 -33.60
C GLN A 376 -84.90 -51.55 -34.96
N GLN A 377 -84.49 -50.58 -35.78
CA GLN A 377 -85.05 -50.40 -37.13
C GLN A 377 -84.74 -51.58 -38.04
N ALA A 378 -83.55 -52.19 -37.94
CA ALA A 378 -83.18 -53.37 -38.73
C ALA A 378 -84.09 -54.57 -38.43
N ILE A 379 -84.45 -54.80 -37.16
CA ILE A 379 -85.43 -55.83 -36.76
C ILE A 379 -86.80 -55.56 -37.40
N VAL A 380 -87.31 -54.32 -37.28
CA VAL A 380 -88.61 -53.92 -37.85
C VAL A 380 -88.63 -54.04 -39.38
N ILE A 381 -87.53 -53.69 -40.05
CA ILE A 381 -87.38 -53.83 -41.51
C ILE A 381 -87.39 -55.30 -41.92
N GLU A 382 -86.69 -56.18 -41.19
CA GLU A 382 -86.66 -57.61 -41.49
C GLU A 382 -88.03 -58.28 -41.27
N ASP A 383 -88.79 -57.86 -40.25
CA ASP A 383 -90.16 -58.33 -40.04
C ASP A 383 -91.13 -57.80 -41.11
N LYS A 384 -91.06 -56.51 -41.47
CA LYS A 384 -91.85 -55.96 -42.59
C LYS A 384 -91.48 -56.60 -43.94
N LYS A 385 -90.23 -57.01 -44.12
CA LYS A 385 -89.77 -57.79 -45.29
C LYS A 385 -90.36 -59.20 -45.32
N LYS A 386 -90.54 -59.88 -44.18
CA LYS A 386 -91.29 -61.15 -44.09
C LYS A 386 -92.77 -60.95 -44.44
N GLU A 387 -93.39 -59.91 -43.89
CA GLU A 387 -94.80 -59.56 -44.12
C GLU A 387 -95.08 -59.25 -45.61
N VAL A 388 -94.27 -58.38 -46.23
CA VAL A 388 -94.36 -58.08 -47.67
C VAL A 388 -94.15 -59.34 -48.52
N LYS A 389 -93.23 -60.25 -48.14
CA LYS A 389 -93.04 -61.51 -48.86
C LYS A 389 -94.26 -62.44 -48.76
N ALA A 390 -94.96 -62.46 -47.62
CA ALA A 390 -96.20 -63.21 -47.46
C ALA A 390 -97.37 -62.59 -48.25
N VAL A 391 -97.50 -61.26 -48.24
CA VAL A 391 -98.49 -60.54 -49.06
C VAL A 391 -98.23 -60.76 -50.55
N LEU A 392 -96.97 -60.73 -50.99
CA LEU A 392 -96.59 -61.01 -52.38
C LEU A 392 -96.97 -62.44 -52.79
N ALA A 393 -96.73 -63.44 -51.94
CA ALA A 393 -97.14 -64.82 -52.21
C ALA A 393 -98.66 -64.97 -52.40
N SER A 394 -99.47 -64.36 -51.51
CA SER A 394 -100.94 -64.36 -51.65
C SER A 394 -101.43 -63.52 -52.84
N ALA A 395 -100.68 -62.50 -53.27
CA ALA A 395 -100.98 -61.74 -54.47
C ALA A 395 -100.69 -62.56 -55.75
N VAL A 396 -99.58 -63.31 -55.78
CA VAL A 396 -99.24 -64.23 -56.88
C VAL A 396 -100.31 -65.31 -57.02
N GLU A 397 -100.67 -65.99 -55.93
CA GLU A 397 -101.73 -67.01 -55.87
C GLU A 397 -103.07 -66.49 -56.41
N LYS A 398 -103.43 -65.23 -56.10
CA LYS A 398 -104.62 -64.57 -56.66
C LYS A 398 -104.49 -64.27 -58.15
N THR A 399 -103.32 -63.82 -58.62
CA THR A 399 -103.12 -63.56 -60.06
C THR A 399 -103.06 -64.84 -60.88
N GLU A 400 -102.53 -65.95 -60.36
CA GLU A 400 -102.63 -67.28 -60.98
C GLU A 400 -104.10 -67.73 -61.07
N GLY A 401 -104.88 -67.52 -60.00
CA GLY A 401 -106.34 -67.73 -60.02
C GLY A 401 -107.06 -66.89 -61.07
N TYR A 402 -106.75 -65.59 -61.17
CA TYR A 402 -107.30 -64.72 -62.21
C TYR A 402 -106.79 -65.07 -63.62
N GLU A 403 -105.59 -65.60 -63.79
CA GLU A 403 -105.08 -66.06 -65.09
C GLU A 403 -105.86 -67.28 -65.59
N VAL A 404 -106.19 -68.22 -64.69
CA VAL A 404 -107.09 -69.34 -64.99
C VAL A 404 -108.51 -68.86 -65.35
N GLU A 405 -109.07 -67.90 -64.58
CA GLU A 405 -110.38 -67.31 -64.88
C GLU A 405 -110.38 -66.54 -66.21
N ILE A 406 -109.30 -65.80 -66.52
CA ILE A 406 -109.11 -65.09 -67.79
C ILE A 406 -108.93 -66.09 -68.94
N TYR A 407 -108.27 -67.23 -68.74
CA TYR A 407 -108.16 -68.28 -69.75
C TYR A 407 -109.53 -68.88 -70.08
N GLU A 408 -110.34 -69.20 -69.06
CA GLU A 408 -111.73 -69.62 -69.24
C GLU A 408 -112.57 -68.55 -69.95
N LEU A 409 -112.49 -67.29 -69.51
CA LEU A 409 -113.25 -66.18 -70.10
C LEU A 409 -112.81 -65.92 -71.53
N THR A 410 -111.52 -66.04 -71.84
CA THR A 410 -110.99 -65.86 -73.20
C THR A 410 -111.42 -67.00 -74.11
N GLN A 411 -111.49 -68.24 -73.62
CA GLN A 411 -112.08 -69.36 -74.38
C GLN A 411 -113.57 -69.12 -74.66
N LYS A 412 -114.34 -68.61 -73.69
CA LYS A 412 -115.74 -68.20 -73.85
C LYS A 412 -115.89 -67.00 -74.81
N LEU A 413 -114.93 -66.08 -74.81
CA LEU A 413 -114.92 -64.89 -75.67
C LEU A 413 -114.50 -65.22 -77.10
N GLU A 414 -113.57 -66.16 -77.33
CA GLU A 414 -113.20 -66.61 -78.67
C GLU A 414 -114.38 -67.32 -79.36
N LEU A 415 -115.19 -68.08 -78.60
CA LEU A 415 -116.49 -68.60 -79.06
C LEU A 415 -117.48 -67.47 -79.41
N ALA A 416 -117.53 -66.37 -78.65
CA ALA A 416 -118.37 -65.21 -78.97
C ALA A 416 -117.84 -64.40 -80.16
N ARG A 417 -116.51 -64.28 -80.31
CA ARG A 417 -115.79 -63.50 -81.33
C ARG A 417 -116.02 -64.04 -82.74
N ASN A 418 -116.23 -65.34 -82.87
CA ASN A 418 -116.61 -65.97 -84.14
C ASN A 418 -118.00 -65.52 -84.65
N ASN A 419 -118.84 -64.87 -83.81
CA ASN A 419 -120.19 -64.45 -84.17
C ASN A 419 -120.33 -62.96 -84.54
N ILE A 420 -119.33 -62.09 -84.30
CA ILE A 420 -119.49 -60.63 -84.45
C ILE A 420 -118.28 -59.95 -85.11
N LYS A 421 -118.52 -59.28 -86.26
CA LYS A 421 -117.66 -58.26 -86.89
C LYS A 421 -118.54 -57.21 -87.57
N ILE A 422 -118.40 -55.91 -87.26
CA ILE A 422 -118.70 -54.73 -88.13
C ILE A 422 -118.51 -53.37 -87.36
N THR A 423 -117.62 -52.50 -87.91
CA THR A 423 -117.58 -50.99 -87.95
C THR A 423 -117.64 -50.11 -86.65
N GLU A 424 -117.28 -48.80 -86.56
CA GLU A 424 -116.62 -47.77 -87.44
C GLU A 424 -115.90 -46.57 -86.70
N HIS A 425 -115.71 -45.39 -87.33
CA HIS A 425 -114.75 -44.26 -87.02
C HIS A 425 -115.46 -42.86 -86.88
N GLU A 426 -114.94 -41.60 -86.73
CA GLU A 426 -113.64 -40.86 -86.86
C GLU A 426 -113.76 -39.39 -86.28
N LYS A 427 -112.75 -38.49 -86.46
CA LYS A 427 -112.80 -36.98 -86.64
C LYS A 427 -112.84 -36.05 -85.38
N MET A 428 -112.50 -34.72 -85.38
CA MET A 428 -111.68 -33.69 -86.16
C MET A 428 -111.61 -32.34 -85.31
N LYS A 429 -111.16 -31.09 -85.61
CA LYS A 429 -110.53 -30.27 -86.71
C LYS A 429 -110.01 -28.88 -86.14
N SER A 430 -109.24 -28.07 -86.91
CA SER A 430 -109.14 -26.55 -86.92
C SER A 430 -108.51 -25.76 -85.73
N GLU A 431 -108.16 -24.45 -85.74
CA GLU A 431 -107.55 -23.40 -86.66
C GLU A 431 -107.29 -22.09 -85.78
N LEU A 432 -106.81 -20.87 -86.14
CA LEU A 432 -106.53 -20.12 -87.40
C LEU A 432 -105.28 -19.16 -87.34
N LYS A 433 -105.38 -17.81 -87.23
CA LYS A 433 -104.27 -16.81 -87.40
C LYS A 433 -104.45 -15.41 -86.73
N LEU A 434 -103.35 -14.83 -86.24
CA LEU A 434 -103.06 -13.38 -86.09
C LEU A 434 -101.53 -13.15 -86.11
N SER A 435 -100.98 -12.27 -86.98
CA SER A 435 -99.52 -12.04 -87.02
C SER A 435 -99.09 -10.74 -87.73
N SER A 436 -98.56 -9.76 -86.99
CA SER A 436 -97.65 -8.71 -87.51
C SER A 436 -96.97 -7.95 -86.36
N THR A 437 -97.75 -7.26 -85.52
CA THR A 437 -97.27 -6.42 -84.41
C THR A 437 -96.54 -7.19 -83.30
N GLU A 438 -96.91 -8.45 -83.09
CA GLU A 438 -96.30 -9.31 -82.08
C GLU A 438 -94.82 -9.64 -82.38
N VAL A 439 -94.41 -9.65 -83.65
CA VAL A 439 -93.06 -10.08 -84.07
C VAL A 439 -92.01 -9.03 -83.73
N GLU A 440 -92.27 -7.74 -84.02
CA GLU A 440 -91.37 -6.65 -83.59
C GLU A 440 -91.31 -6.52 -82.07
N GLN A 441 -92.44 -6.70 -81.36
CA GLN A 441 -92.42 -6.68 -79.90
C GLN A 441 -91.62 -7.85 -79.32
N LYS A 442 -91.72 -9.06 -79.93
CA LYS A 442 -90.87 -10.21 -79.58
C LYS A 442 -89.39 -9.94 -79.90
N ARG A 443 -89.07 -9.28 -81.02
CA ARG A 443 -87.68 -8.94 -81.40
C ARG A 443 -87.03 -7.96 -80.42
N LEU A 444 -87.72 -6.87 -80.06
CA LEU A 444 -87.23 -5.90 -79.08
C LEU A 444 -87.14 -6.49 -77.66
N LYS A 445 -88.14 -7.28 -77.24
CA LYS A 445 -88.06 -8.04 -75.97
C LYS A 445 -86.88 -9.02 -75.95
N SER A 446 -86.60 -9.70 -77.06
CA SER A 446 -85.47 -10.62 -77.19
C SER A 446 -84.12 -9.90 -77.14
N GLN A 447 -83.97 -8.74 -77.78
CA GLN A 447 -82.77 -7.92 -77.65
C GLN A 447 -82.60 -7.38 -76.21
N PHE A 448 -83.67 -6.89 -75.58
CA PHE A 448 -83.62 -6.43 -74.19
C PHE A 448 -83.22 -7.55 -73.23
N LEU A 449 -83.84 -8.73 -73.35
CA LEU A 449 -83.48 -9.92 -72.56
C LEU A 449 -82.04 -10.38 -72.83
N SER A 450 -81.55 -10.33 -74.07
CA SER A 450 -80.15 -10.63 -74.40
C SER A 450 -79.17 -9.65 -73.73
N SER A 451 -79.47 -8.35 -73.74
CA SER A 451 -78.67 -7.33 -73.06
C SER A 451 -78.72 -7.47 -71.54
N VAL A 452 -79.88 -7.80 -70.95
CA VAL A 452 -80.03 -8.06 -69.50
C VAL A 452 -79.29 -9.32 -69.07
N MET A 453 -79.36 -10.40 -69.86
CA MET A 453 -78.58 -11.63 -69.64
C MET A 453 -77.07 -11.43 -69.84
N SER A 454 -76.69 -10.44 -70.65
CA SER A 454 -75.30 -10.00 -70.76
C SER A 454 -74.88 -9.22 -69.50
N LEU A 455 -75.69 -8.27 -69.02
CA LEU A 455 -75.41 -7.53 -67.79
C LEU A 455 -75.28 -8.45 -66.56
N SER A 456 -76.16 -9.44 -66.40
CA SER A 456 -76.08 -10.38 -65.27
C SER A 456 -74.84 -11.28 -65.33
N LYS A 457 -74.36 -11.62 -66.54
CA LYS A 457 -73.06 -12.28 -66.71
C LYS A 457 -71.90 -11.36 -66.31
N TRP A 458 -71.89 -10.12 -66.81
CA TRP A 458 -70.85 -9.14 -66.46
C TRP A 458 -70.81 -8.83 -64.96
N SER A 459 -71.97 -8.77 -64.28
CA SER A 459 -72.04 -8.68 -62.81
C SER A 459 -71.30 -9.84 -62.16
N LYS A 460 -71.63 -11.07 -62.53
CA LYS A 460 -71.00 -12.27 -61.95
C LYS A 460 -69.49 -12.35 -62.24
N ASP A 461 -69.06 -11.91 -63.42
CA ASP A 461 -67.64 -11.84 -63.76
C ASP A 461 -66.91 -10.74 -62.95
N PHE A 462 -67.62 -9.68 -62.53
CA PHE A 462 -67.11 -8.66 -61.60
C PHE A 462 -67.07 -9.15 -60.14
N ASP A 463 -68.12 -9.82 -59.67
CA ASP A 463 -68.19 -10.43 -58.33
C ASP A 463 -67.02 -11.41 -58.12
N ASN A 464 -66.76 -12.27 -59.12
CA ASN A 464 -65.62 -13.20 -59.13
C ASN A 464 -64.26 -12.47 -59.05
N LEU A 465 -64.14 -11.31 -59.70
CA LEU A 465 -62.91 -10.51 -59.71
C LEU A 465 -62.71 -9.80 -58.36
N GLU A 466 -63.78 -9.27 -57.75
CA GLU A 466 -63.74 -8.70 -56.40
C GLU A 466 -63.31 -9.76 -55.37
N CYS A 467 -63.91 -10.96 -55.39
CA CYS A 467 -63.48 -12.07 -54.53
C CYS A 467 -62.00 -12.41 -54.73
N MET A 468 -61.53 -12.57 -55.97
CA MET A 468 -60.12 -12.86 -56.27
C MET A 468 -59.17 -11.75 -55.78
N VAL A 469 -59.55 -10.47 -55.89
CA VAL A 469 -58.76 -9.34 -55.39
C VAL A 469 -58.75 -9.30 -53.86
N GLY A 470 -59.89 -9.59 -53.22
CA GLY A 470 -60.01 -9.73 -51.77
C GLY A 470 -59.11 -10.82 -51.21
N GLU A 471 -59.21 -12.05 -51.75
CA GLU A 471 -58.36 -13.18 -51.36
C GLU A 471 -56.86 -12.86 -51.52
N LYS A 472 -56.46 -12.28 -52.65
CA LYS A 472 -55.06 -11.87 -52.89
C LYS A 472 -54.60 -10.82 -51.87
N THR A 473 -55.46 -9.86 -51.52
CA THR A 473 -55.15 -8.79 -50.55
C THR A 473 -55.07 -9.33 -49.11
N ILE A 474 -55.91 -10.29 -48.74
CA ILE A 474 -55.82 -11.00 -47.46
C ILE A 474 -54.54 -11.84 -47.41
N LYS A 475 -54.16 -12.50 -48.51
CA LYS A 475 -52.93 -13.32 -48.62
C LYS A 475 -51.64 -12.49 -48.62
N THR A 476 -51.63 -11.29 -49.18
CA THR A 476 -50.47 -10.38 -49.11
C THR A 476 -50.36 -9.72 -47.74
N SER A 477 -51.46 -9.27 -47.13
CA SER A 477 -51.44 -8.64 -45.81
C SER A 477 -51.10 -9.62 -44.68
N SER A 478 -51.56 -10.87 -44.73
CA SER A 478 -51.13 -11.93 -43.80
C SER A 478 -49.65 -12.27 -43.93
N ARG A 479 -49.13 -12.37 -45.17
CA ARG A 479 -47.68 -12.49 -45.41
C ARG A 479 -46.89 -11.30 -44.86
N LEU A 480 -47.38 -10.06 -45.06
CA LEU A 480 -46.72 -8.86 -44.57
C LEU A 480 -46.67 -8.84 -43.04
N LYS A 481 -47.75 -9.22 -42.34
CA LYS A 481 -47.75 -9.39 -40.88
C LYS A 481 -46.75 -10.44 -40.40
N SER A 482 -46.62 -11.57 -41.10
CA SER A 482 -45.64 -12.61 -40.78
C SER A 482 -44.19 -12.17 -41.03
N MET A 483 -43.95 -11.29 -42.02
CA MET A 483 -42.64 -10.68 -42.22
C MET A 483 -42.35 -9.57 -41.19
N GLN A 484 -43.39 -8.89 -40.70
CA GLN A 484 -43.28 -7.88 -39.66
C GLN A 484 -42.96 -8.51 -38.29
N SER A 485 -43.53 -9.67 -37.93
CA SER A 485 -43.12 -10.38 -36.72
C SER A 485 -41.65 -10.81 -36.83
N GLN A 486 -41.25 -11.46 -37.93
CA GLN A 486 -39.85 -11.86 -38.17
C GLN A 486 -38.85 -10.70 -38.12
N LEU A 487 -39.27 -9.48 -38.49
CA LEU A 487 -38.45 -8.28 -38.38
C LEU A 487 -38.33 -7.77 -36.94
N ASN A 488 -39.37 -7.95 -36.11
CA ASN A 488 -39.31 -7.67 -34.68
C ASN A 488 -38.45 -8.71 -33.95
N ASP A 489 -38.68 -10.01 -34.22
CA ASP A 489 -37.92 -11.12 -33.64
C ASP A 489 -36.40 -10.93 -33.87
N LEU A 490 -36.03 -10.46 -35.07
CA LEU A 490 -34.64 -10.16 -35.44
C LEU A 490 -34.13 -8.80 -34.94
N LEU A 491 -35.01 -7.85 -34.58
CA LEU A 491 -34.63 -6.62 -33.89
C LEU A 491 -34.28 -6.90 -32.43
N ASP A 492 -35.06 -7.75 -31.76
CA ASP A 492 -34.81 -8.20 -30.39
C ASP A 492 -33.49 -8.99 -30.30
N GLU A 493 -33.21 -9.88 -31.27
CA GLU A 493 -31.90 -10.57 -31.39
C GLU A 493 -30.73 -9.57 -31.57
N VAL A 494 -30.94 -8.48 -32.33
CA VAL A 494 -29.91 -7.44 -32.53
C VAL A 494 -29.64 -6.65 -31.25
N ASP A 495 -30.66 -6.31 -30.46
CA ASP A 495 -30.46 -5.64 -29.17
C ASP A 495 -29.86 -6.58 -28.10
N GLU A 496 -30.18 -7.89 -28.10
CA GLU A 496 -29.46 -8.91 -27.32
C GLU A 496 -27.96 -8.96 -27.69
N LEU A 497 -27.64 -9.02 -28.98
CA LEU A 497 -26.26 -9.06 -29.48
C LEU A 497 -25.49 -7.80 -29.07
N LYS A 498 -26.15 -6.64 -29.03
CA LYS A 498 -25.59 -5.34 -28.63
C LYS A 498 -25.36 -5.22 -27.11
N VAL A 499 -26.23 -5.82 -26.29
CA VAL A 499 -25.96 -6.02 -24.85
C VAL A 499 -24.72 -6.92 -24.67
N ARG A 500 -24.64 -8.02 -25.43
CA ARG A 500 -23.52 -8.97 -25.41
C ARG A 500 -22.20 -8.31 -25.87
N GLU A 501 -22.24 -7.45 -26.89
CA GLU A 501 -21.11 -6.63 -27.34
C GLU A 501 -20.60 -5.72 -26.21
N SER A 502 -21.50 -5.04 -25.50
CA SER A 502 -21.14 -4.17 -24.36
C SER A 502 -20.43 -4.94 -23.25
N ILE A 503 -20.91 -6.14 -22.91
CA ILE A 503 -20.29 -7.03 -21.91
C ILE A 503 -18.88 -7.46 -22.37
N PHE A 504 -18.72 -7.90 -23.62
CA PHE A 504 -17.40 -8.27 -24.15
C PHE A 504 -16.43 -7.08 -24.18
N LYS A 505 -16.91 -5.88 -24.54
CA LYS A 505 -16.11 -4.66 -24.51
C LYS A 505 -15.61 -4.35 -23.09
N GLN A 506 -16.50 -4.36 -22.10
CA GLN A 506 -16.14 -4.12 -20.70
C GLN A 506 -15.14 -5.17 -20.16
N LEU A 507 -15.29 -6.44 -20.56
CA LEU A 507 -14.36 -7.52 -20.21
C LEU A 507 -12.96 -7.32 -20.82
N LEU A 508 -12.88 -6.86 -22.07
CA LEU A 508 -11.61 -6.54 -22.74
C LEU A 508 -10.95 -5.29 -22.14
N GLU A 509 -11.73 -4.26 -21.81
CA GLU A 509 -11.26 -3.05 -21.14
C GLU A 509 -10.68 -3.38 -19.75
N LYS A 510 -11.40 -4.17 -18.93
CA LYS A 510 -10.87 -4.67 -17.65
C LYS A 510 -9.55 -5.44 -17.83
N LYS A 511 -9.49 -6.39 -18.76
CA LYS A 511 -8.26 -7.16 -19.04
C LYS A 511 -7.10 -6.26 -19.46
N THR A 512 -7.37 -5.19 -20.21
CA THR A 512 -6.35 -4.22 -20.63
C THR A 512 -5.81 -3.44 -19.42
N CYS A 513 -6.70 -2.97 -18.53
CA CYS A 513 -6.29 -2.32 -17.28
C CYS A 513 -5.51 -3.25 -16.34
N ASP A 514 -5.92 -4.52 -16.22
CA ASP A 514 -5.24 -5.48 -15.34
C ASP A 514 -3.87 -5.91 -15.91
N LEU A 515 -3.73 -6.01 -17.24
CA LEU A 515 -2.42 -6.18 -17.90
C LEU A 515 -1.52 -4.96 -17.72
N GLN A 516 -2.05 -3.74 -17.88
CA GLN A 516 -1.27 -2.51 -17.71
C GLN A 516 -0.75 -2.34 -16.27
N LYS A 517 -1.53 -2.76 -15.25
CA LYS A 517 -1.04 -2.82 -13.86
C LYS A 517 0.15 -3.76 -13.74
N ALA A 518 0.03 -4.99 -14.26
CA ALA A 518 1.10 -5.99 -14.21
C ALA A 518 2.36 -5.53 -14.96
N GLU A 519 2.21 -4.82 -16.09
CA GLU A 519 3.31 -4.17 -16.81
C GLU A 519 4.01 -3.14 -15.91
N THR A 520 3.26 -2.21 -15.28
CA THR A 520 3.85 -1.23 -14.34
C THR A 520 4.45 -1.85 -13.09
N GLU A 521 3.94 -2.98 -12.61
CA GLU A 521 4.50 -3.71 -11.47
C GLU A 521 5.83 -4.38 -11.84
N VAL A 522 5.91 -5.00 -13.03
CA VAL A 522 7.15 -5.56 -13.58
C VAL A 522 8.20 -4.47 -13.84
N ASP A 523 7.80 -3.30 -14.33
CA ASP A 523 8.70 -2.16 -14.48
C ASP A 523 9.24 -1.68 -13.11
N LEU A 524 8.38 -1.52 -12.10
CA LEU A 524 8.80 -1.12 -10.75
C LEU A 524 9.78 -2.14 -10.14
N LEU A 525 9.48 -3.44 -10.27
CA LEU A 525 10.35 -4.51 -9.79
C LEU A 525 11.68 -4.55 -10.57
N GLY A 526 11.66 -4.24 -11.87
CA GLY A 526 12.86 -4.09 -12.70
C GLY A 526 13.77 -2.97 -12.22
N ASN A 527 13.20 -1.79 -11.90
CA ASN A 527 13.93 -0.66 -11.32
C ASN A 527 14.51 -1.00 -9.93
N GLU A 528 13.79 -1.76 -9.11
CA GLU A 528 14.29 -2.19 -7.80
C GLU A 528 15.45 -3.19 -7.92
N ILE A 529 15.33 -4.16 -8.83
CA ILE A 529 16.41 -5.11 -9.17
C ILE A 529 17.63 -4.39 -9.71
N GLU A 530 17.47 -3.40 -10.59
CA GLU A 530 18.57 -2.59 -11.11
C GLU A 530 19.26 -1.82 -9.97
N SER A 531 18.50 -1.17 -9.08
CA SER A 531 19.01 -0.52 -7.87
C SER A 531 19.80 -1.46 -6.94
N PHE A 532 19.33 -2.70 -6.74
CA PHE A 532 20.06 -3.70 -5.96
C PHE A 532 21.34 -4.18 -6.66
N MET A 533 21.36 -4.32 -7.98
CA MET A 533 22.56 -4.65 -8.75
C MET A 533 23.58 -3.52 -8.70
N ASP A 534 23.13 -2.27 -8.79
CA ASP A 534 23.94 -1.06 -8.69
C ASP A 534 24.56 -0.90 -7.29
N LEU A 535 23.82 -1.27 -6.24
CA LEU A 535 24.33 -1.36 -4.86
C LEU A 535 25.32 -2.52 -4.68
N LEU A 536 25.03 -3.69 -5.26
CA LEU A 536 25.89 -4.87 -5.20
C LEU A 536 27.22 -4.63 -5.93
N GLU A 537 27.25 -3.90 -7.04
CA GLU A 537 28.49 -3.48 -7.69
C GLU A 537 29.30 -2.54 -6.81
N LYS A 538 28.67 -1.53 -6.18
CA LYS A 538 29.35 -0.60 -5.26
C LYS A 538 29.97 -1.34 -4.06
N ILE A 539 29.25 -2.31 -3.48
CA ILE A 539 29.75 -3.19 -2.41
C ILE A 539 30.89 -4.07 -2.93
N TYR A 540 30.74 -4.69 -4.10
CA TYR A 540 31.78 -5.52 -4.73
C TYR A 540 33.08 -4.73 -4.98
N ILE A 541 32.98 -3.51 -5.51
CA ILE A 541 34.13 -2.61 -5.74
C ILE A 541 34.80 -2.24 -4.41
N ALA A 542 34.01 -1.88 -3.38
CA ALA A 542 34.53 -1.54 -2.06
C ALA A 542 35.27 -2.72 -1.41
N LEU A 543 34.75 -3.96 -1.52
CA LEU A 543 35.41 -5.16 -1.00
C LEU A 543 36.71 -5.49 -1.76
N ASP A 544 36.71 -5.39 -3.09
CA ASP A 544 37.90 -5.66 -3.92
C ASP A 544 38.99 -4.60 -3.70
N HIS A 545 38.63 -3.35 -3.40
CA HIS A 545 39.58 -2.26 -3.15
C HIS A 545 40.09 -2.21 -1.69
N TYR A 546 39.18 -2.13 -0.71
CA TYR A 546 39.53 -1.85 0.69
C TYR A 546 39.85 -3.09 1.53
N SER A 547 39.56 -4.32 1.06
CA SER A 547 39.80 -5.54 1.84
C SER A 547 40.69 -6.59 1.15
N PRO A 548 42.00 -6.32 0.98
CA PRO A 548 42.97 -7.31 0.49
C PRO A 548 42.98 -8.61 1.31
N ILE A 549 42.69 -8.54 2.61
CA ILE A 549 42.70 -9.69 3.52
C ILE A 549 41.70 -10.78 3.10
N LEU A 550 40.53 -10.38 2.56
CA LEU A 550 39.53 -11.34 2.08
C LEU A 550 40.01 -12.15 0.85
N LYS A 551 41.05 -11.67 0.15
CA LYS A 551 41.69 -12.37 -0.98
C LYS A 551 42.60 -13.52 -0.55
N HIS A 552 42.66 -13.83 0.74
CA HIS A 552 43.29 -15.04 1.28
C HIS A 552 42.30 -16.13 1.70
N TYR A 553 40.98 -15.87 1.67
CA TYR A 553 39.94 -16.84 2.06
C TYR A 553 39.27 -17.46 0.82
N PRO A 554 39.51 -18.75 0.49
CA PRO A 554 39.07 -19.34 -0.78
C PRO A 554 37.57 -19.19 -1.08
N GLY A 555 36.69 -19.50 -0.13
CA GLY A 555 35.24 -19.37 -0.32
C GLY A 555 34.78 -17.93 -0.55
N ILE A 556 35.45 -16.93 0.03
CA ILE A 556 35.12 -15.51 -0.18
C ILE A 556 35.57 -15.06 -1.58
N ILE A 557 36.72 -15.55 -2.05
CA ILE A 557 37.19 -15.35 -3.43
C ILE A 557 36.20 -16.00 -4.43
N GLU A 558 35.64 -17.17 -4.13
CA GLU A 558 34.64 -17.84 -4.95
C GLU A 558 33.32 -17.08 -4.99
N ILE A 559 32.82 -16.59 -3.85
CA ILE A 559 31.64 -15.71 -3.79
C ILE A 559 31.88 -14.41 -4.58
N LEU A 560 33.03 -13.76 -4.44
CA LEU A 560 33.36 -12.55 -5.21
C LEU A 560 33.48 -12.83 -6.72
N LYS A 561 33.94 -14.02 -7.14
CA LYS A 561 33.91 -14.46 -8.55
C LYS A 561 32.47 -14.71 -9.04
N LEU A 562 31.60 -15.28 -8.20
CA LEU A 562 30.18 -15.49 -8.52
C LEU A 562 29.46 -14.16 -8.69
N VAL A 563 29.61 -13.22 -7.74
CA VAL A 563 29.04 -11.85 -7.83
C VAL A 563 29.57 -11.12 -9.06
N ARG A 564 30.89 -11.12 -9.31
CA ARG A 564 31.50 -10.50 -10.50
C ARG A 564 30.97 -11.09 -11.83
N ARG A 565 30.58 -12.37 -11.84
CA ARG A 565 29.99 -13.06 -13.01
C ARG A 565 28.52 -12.69 -13.19
N GLU A 566 27.77 -12.53 -12.10
CA GLU A 566 26.36 -12.10 -12.10
C GLU A 566 26.22 -10.64 -12.55
N LEU A 567 26.99 -9.72 -11.95
CA LEU A 567 27.05 -8.30 -12.32
C LEU A 567 27.42 -8.05 -13.79
N ARG A 568 28.17 -8.99 -14.41
CA ARG A 568 28.55 -8.92 -15.83
C ARG A 568 27.53 -9.56 -16.78
N GLY A 569 26.39 -10.05 -16.28
CA GLY A 569 25.42 -10.83 -17.07
C GLY A 569 25.99 -12.15 -17.61
N GLN A 570 27.11 -12.64 -17.04
CA GLN A 570 27.82 -13.85 -17.49
C GLN A 570 27.30 -15.13 -16.82
N SER A 571 26.21 -15.03 -16.07
CA SER A 571 25.41 -16.19 -15.71
C SER A 571 24.73 -16.75 -16.94
N LYS A 572 24.98 -18.02 -17.24
CA LYS A 572 24.10 -18.78 -18.13
C LYS A 572 22.74 -18.86 -17.45
N ARG A 573 21.78 -18.03 -17.89
CA ARG A 573 20.36 -18.28 -17.59
C ARG A 573 20.07 -19.73 -17.97
N LEU A 574 19.70 -20.55 -17.00
CA LEU A 574 18.97 -21.78 -17.28
C LEU A 574 17.61 -21.33 -17.78
N SER A 575 17.47 -21.26 -19.11
CA SER A 575 16.24 -20.84 -19.78
C SER A 575 15.15 -21.88 -19.53
N VAL A 576 14.36 -21.63 -18.49
CA VAL A 576 13.12 -22.32 -18.19
C VAL A 576 12.06 -21.22 -18.15
N PHE A 577 11.15 -21.27 -19.13
CA PHE A 577 10.31 -20.15 -19.60
C PHE A 577 11.09 -19.09 -20.39
#